data_AF-A0A1V5FIN0-F1
#
_entry.id   AF-A0A1V5FIN0-F1
#
_cell.length_a   1.000
_cell.length_b   1.000
_cell.length_c   1.000
_cell.angle_alpha   90.00
_cell.angle_beta   90.00
_cell.angle_gamma   90.00
#
_symmetry.space_group_name_H-M   'P 1'
#
loop_
_entity.id
_entity.type
_entity.pdbx_description
1 polymer ?
#
loop_
_entity_poly.entity_id
_entity_poly.type
_entity_poly.pdbx_seq_one_letter_code
_entity_poly.pdbx_strand_id
1 'polypeptide(L)'
;MHGVYGIENKTLRTGVLARELSADAIMEALSARRVYATIDPALHLEFWLNDAMMGSALAERPEGELRARIFANDPTGNVVSRVEIHGGKYDSNGGESAMLLDLPVGPEVRIVEGAVENGYDFYYVAAYREGAETARAFSAPIWMDNE
;
A
#
# COMPACT_ATOMS: atom_id res chain seq x y z
N MET A 1 8.85 -2.38 14.58
CA MET A 1 10.16 -2.43 15.28
C MET A 1 10.73 -1.01 15.34
N HIS A 2 10.68 -0.37 16.51
CA HIS A 2 11.32 0.92 16.76
C HIS A 2 12.55 0.67 17.65
N GLY A 3 13.75 0.96 17.14
CA GLY A 3 15.02 0.76 17.86
C GLY A 3 16.22 1.15 17.01
N VAL A 4 17.34 1.45 17.68
CA VAL A 4 18.60 1.98 17.09
C VAL A 4 19.08 1.15 15.90
N TYR A 5 18.98 -0.18 15.98
CA TYR A 5 19.34 -1.09 14.89
C TYR A 5 18.55 -0.90 13.59
N GLY A 6 17.31 -0.41 13.67
CA GLY A 6 16.49 -0.11 12.50
C GLY A 6 16.88 1.21 11.82
N ILE A 7 17.37 2.17 12.60
CA ILE A 7 17.76 3.52 12.10
C ILE A 7 19.14 3.46 11.43
N GLU A 8 20.08 2.69 11.97
CA GLU A 8 21.45 2.63 11.45
C GLU A 8 21.61 1.75 10.21
N ASN A 9 20.78 0.70 10.05
CA ASN A 9 20.99 -0.32 9.02
C ASN A 9 19.87 -0.43 7.98
N LYS A 10 18.76 0.32 8.10
CA LYS A 10 17.69 0.35 7.10
C LYS A 10 17.34 1.77 6.74
N THR A 11 17.56 2.15 5.49
CA THR A 11 17.02 3.40 4.95
C THR A 11 15.53 3.22 4.64
N LEU A 12 14.71 3.31 5.69
CA LEU A 12 13.27 3.46 5.54
C LEU A 12 12.99 4.77 4.81
N ARG A 13 12.15 4.70 3.78
CA ARG A 13 11.74 5.83 2.96
C ARG A 13 10.23 5.92 2.92
N THR A 14 9.76 7.13 2.67
CA THR A 14 8.36 7.41 2.32
C THR A 14 8.33 7.73 0.84
N GLY A 15 7.70 6.88 0.05
CA GLY A 15 7.31 7.22 -1.32
C GLY A 15 6.12 8.16 -1.29
N VAL A 16 6.14 9.20 -2.12
CA VAL A 16 5.08 10.23 -2.19
C VAL A 16 4.55 10.27 -3.62
N LEU A 17 3.26 10.02 -3.81
CA LEU A 17 2.61 10.01 -5.12
C LEU A 17 2.18 11.43 -5.52
N ALA A 18 3.17 12.24 -5.86
CA ALA A 18 2.99 13.58 -6.42
C ALA A 18 2.83 13.52 -7.94
N ARG A 19 2.07 14.46 -8.51
CA ARG A 19 1.86 14.55 -9.96
C ARG A 19 3.11 15.01 -10.72
N GLU A 20 3.99 15.73 -10.02
CA GLU A 20 5.23 16.27 -10.55
C GLU A 20 6.24 16.50 -9.43
N LEU A 21 7.52 16.68 -9.78
CA LEU A 21 8.59 16.95 -8.84
C LEU A 21 8.65 18.45 -8.50
N SER A 22 7.60 18.95 -7.84
CA SER A 22 7.52 20.32 -7.33
C SER A 22 7.14 20.32 -5.84
N ALA A 23 7.55 21.35 -5.11
CA ALA A 23 7.24 21.45 -3.68
C ALA A 23 5.72 21.42 -3.44
N ASP A 24 4.95 22.16 -4.23
CA ASP A 24 3.50 22.22 -4.10
C ASP A 24 2.83 20.88 -4.37
N ALA A 25 3.23 20.16 -5.42
CA ALA A 25 2.68 18.84 -5.74
C ALA A 25 3.05 17.79 -4.69
N ILE A 26 4.25 17.86 -4.13
CA ILE A 26 4.68 16.99 -3.02
C ILE A 26 3.85 17.29 -1.77
N MET A 27 3.69 18.56 -1.41
CA MET A 27 2.92 18.96 -0.23
C MET A 27 1.45 18.58 -0.36
N GLU A 28 0.85 18.73 -1.54
CA GLU A 28 -0.52 18.30 -1.80
C GLU A 28 -0.67 16.78 -1.66
N ALA A 29 0.26 15.99 -2.20
CA ALA A 29 0.26 14.54 -2.04
C ALA A 29 0.42 14.09 -0.58
N LEU A 30 1.28 14.78 0.19
CA LEU A 30 1.44 14.55 1.63
C LEU A 30 0.15 14.89 2.39
N SER A 31 -0.48 16.03 2.11
CA SER A 31 -1.75 16.43 2.71
C SER A 31 -2.88 15.44 2.40
N ALA A 32 -2.89 14.89 1.19
CA ALA A 32 -3.81 13.83 0.79
C ALA A 32 -3.39 12.42 1.27
N ARG A 33 -2.27 12.30 2.00
CA ARG A 33 -1.71 11.05 2.52
C ARG A 33 -1.43 9.99 1.45
N ARG A 34 -1.20 10.42 0.20
CA ARG A 34 -0.86 9.52 -0.93
C ARG A 34 0.60 9.09 -0.84
N VAL A 35 0.88 8.24 0.14
CA VAL A 35 2.22 7.82 0.53
C VAL A 35 2.30 6.32 0.76
N TYR A 36 3.51 5.77 0.70
CA TYR A 36 3.80 4.39 1.08
C TYR A 36 5.15 4.31 1.79
N ALA A 37 5.27 3.42 2.76
CA ALA A 37 6.55 3.12 3.40
C ALA A 37 7.30 2.11 2.53
N THR A 38 8.61 2.28 2.38
CA THR A 38 9.44 1.34 1.62
C THR A 38 10.87 1.28 2.16
N ILE A 39 11.49 0.09 2.11
CA ILE A 39 12.96 -0.07 2.27
C ILE A 39 13.67 -0.18 0.91
N ASP A 40 12.89 -0.12 -0.16
CA ASP A 40 13.32 -0.24 -1.54
C ASP A 40 13.22 1.12 -2.25
N PRO A 41 14.35 1.77 -2.60
CA PRO A 41 14.35 3.13 -3.14
C PRO A 41 13.76 3.25 -4.55
N ALA A 42 13.72 2.15 -5.32
CA ALA A 42 13.26 2.17 -6.70
C ALA A 42 11.81 1.66 -6.86
N LEU A 43 11.25 1.06 -5.82
CA LEU A 43 9.90 0.51 -5.83
C LEU A 43 8.86 1.62 -5.89
N HIS A 44 7.99 1.53 -6.90
CA HIS A 44 6.77 2.31 -7.05
C HIS A 44 5.56 1.44 -6.72
N LEU A 45 4.71 1.90 -5.80
CA LEU A 45 3.49 1.25 -5.37
C LEU A 45 2.31 2.23 -5.41
N GLU A 46 1.24 1.82 -6.08
CA GLU A 46 -0.05 2.50 -6.06
C GLU A 46 -1.16 1.48 -5.79
N PHE A 47 -2.16 1.87 -4.99
CA PHE A 47 -3.28 1.02 -4.62
C PHE A 47 -4.58 1.81 -4.73
N TRP A 48 -5.57 1.18 -5.37
CA TRP A 48 -6.95 1.63 -5.42
C TRP A 48 -7.89 0.54 -4.95
N LEU A 49 -8.95 0.97 -4.25
CA LEU A 49 -10.07 0.14 -3.85
C LEU A 49 -11.34 0.80 -4.36
N ASN A 50 -12.00 0.16 -5.32
CA ASN A 50 -12.95 0.79 -6.22
C ASN A 50 -12.31 2.04 -6.85
N ASP A 51 -12.88 3.22 -6.60
CA ASP A 51 -12.38 4.50 -7.10
C ASP A 51 -11.54 5.27 -6.06
N ALA A 52 -11.39 4.73 -4.85
CA ALA A 52 -10.60 5.36 -3.79
C ALA A 52 -9.11 5.01 -3.93
N MET A 53 -8.24 6.00 -3.78
CA MET A 53 -6.79 5.83 -3.83
C MET A 53 -6.20 5.71 -2.42
N MET A 54 -5.11 4.97 -2.26
CA MET A 54 -4.38 4.86 -0.99
C MET A 54 -4.17 6.21 -0.28
N GLY A 55 -4.39 6.24 1.03
CA GLY A 55 -4.35 7.46 1.85
C GLY A 55 -5.70 8.18 1.99
N SER A 56 -6.71 7.77 1.22
CA SER A 56 -8.06 8.29 1.32
C SER A 56 -8.95 7.47 2.27
N ALA A 57 -10.18 7.93 2.40
CA ALA A 57 -11.26 7.23 3.06
C ALA A 57 -12.47 7.29 2.15
N LEU A 58 -13.25 6.21 2.13
CA LEU A 58 -14.54 6.19 1.45
C LEU A 58 -15.53 7.06 2.23
N ALA A 59 -16.40 7.78 1.51
CA ALA A 59 -17.43 8.60 2.13
C ALA A 59 -18.52 7.73 2.77
N GLU A 60 -18.80 6.58 2.15
CA GLU A 60 -19.76 5.58 2.62
C GLU A 60 -19.20 4.19 2.27
N ARG A 61 -19.46 3.22 3.15
CA ARG A 61 -19.11 1.82 2.92
C ARG A 61 -19.90 1.25 1.72
N PRO A 62 -19.24 0.76 0.66
CA PRO A 62 -19.91 0.15 -0.48
C PRO A 62 -20.64 -1.14 -0.10
N GLU A 63 -21.67 -1.52 -0.86
CA GLU A 63 -22.27 -2.85 -0.75
C GLU A 63 -21.47 -3.89 -1.56
N GLY A 64 -21.38 -5.12 -1.06
CA GLY A 64 -20.74 -6.24 -1.76
C GLY A 64 -19.22 -6.23 -1.73
N GLU A 65 -18.60 -6.95 -2.67
CA GLU A 65 -17.14 -7.06 -2.80
C GLU A 65 -16.50 -5.77 -3.28
N LEU A 66 -15.27 -5.55 -2.85
CA LEU A 66 -14.47 -4.38 -3.21
C LEU A 66 -13.48 -4.75 -4.31
N ARG A 67 -13.42 -3.95 -5.38
CA ARG A 67 -12.48 -4.16 -6.49
C ARG A 67 -11.15 -3.51 -6.19
N ALA A 68 -10.11 -4.30 -5.96
CA ALA A 68 -8.76 -3.81 -5.76
C ALA A 68 -8.01 -3.73 -7.10
N ARG A 69 -7.25 -2.65 -7.29
CA ARG A 69 -6.27 -2.50 -8.36
C ARG A 69 -4.95 -2.05 -7.75
N ILE A 70 -3.86 -2.72 -8.11
CA ILE A 70 -2.52 -2.43 -7.61
C ILE A 70 -1.60 -2.21 -8.80
N PHE A 71 -0.81 -1.14 -8.75
CA PHE A 71 0.37 -0.97 -9.59
C PHE A 71 1.62 -1.18 -8.73
N ALA A 72 2.50 -2.09 -9.14
CA ALA A 72 3.78 -2.31 -8.49
C ALA A 72 4.88 -2.45 -9.55
N ASN A 73 5.96 -1.70 -9.39
CA ASN A 73 7.07 -1.71 -10.34
C ASN A 73 8.39 -1.36 -9.65
N ASP A 74 9.47 -2.03 -10.06
CA ASP A 74 10.84 -1.63 -9.76
C ASP A 74 11.65 -1.61 -11.08
N PRO A 75 12.04 -0.44 -11.60
CA PRO A 75 12.74 -0.33 -12.87
C PRO A 75 14.23 -0.72 -12.80
N THR A 76 14.77 -1.02 -11.62
CA THR A 76 16.22 -1.25 -11.38
C THR A 76 16.61 -2.73 -11.37
N GLY A 77 15.69 -3.63 -11.73
CA GLY A 77 15.93 -5.07 -11.78
C GLY A 77 15.73 -5.80 -10.44
N ASN A 78 15.38 -5.07 -9.38
CA ASN A 78 14.95 -5.63 -8.10
C ASN A 78 13.45 -5.91 -8.09
N VAL A 79 13.05 -6.89 -8.90
CA VAL A 79 11.65 -7.12 -9.27
C VAL A 79 10.76 -7.39 -8.05
N VAL A 80 9.68 -6.62 -7.93
CA VAL A 80 8.54 -6.97 -7.06
C VAL A 80 7.88 -8.21 -7.65
N SER A 81 7.73 -9.27 -6.85
CA SER A 81 7.24 -10.58 -7.31
C SER A 81 5.79 -10.84 -6.93
N ARG A 82 5.30 -10.21 -5.87
CA ARG A 82 3.93 -10.36 -5.39
C ARG A 82 3.49 -9.19 -4.53
N VAL A 83 2.18 -9.01 -4.47
CA VAL A 83 1.52 -8.05 -3.58
C VAL A 83 0.42 -8.77 -2.81
N GLU A 84 0.34 -8.47 -1.52
CA GLU A 84 -0.74 -8.94 -0.65
C GLU A 84 -1.69 -7.79 -0.37
N ILE A 85 -2.99 -8.05 -0.46
CA ILE A 85 -4.02 -7.15 0.04
C ILE A 85 -4.39 -7.59 1.45
N HIS A 86 -4.37 -6.65 2.39
CA HIS A 86 -4.71 -6.88 3.78
C HIS A 86 -5.95 -6.07 4.16
N GLY A 87 -6.85 -6.67 4.92
CA GLY A 87 -7.95 -6.00 5.59
C GLY A 87 -7.67 -5.92 7.09
N GLY A 88 -7.82 -4.73 7.67
CA GLY A 88 -7.61 -4.48 9.09
C GLY A 88 -8.90 -4.09 9.80
N LYS A 89 -9.10 -4.63 11.00
CA LYS A 89 -10.12 -4.12 11.94
C LYS A 89 -9.41 -3.33 13.02
N TYR A 90 -9.91 -2.14 13.32
CA TYR A 90 -9.38 -1.32 14.40
C TYR A 90 -10.14 -1.64 15.69
N ASP A 91 -9.40 -2.02 16.73
CA ASP A 91 -9.95 -2.25 18.06
C ASP A 91 -9.13 -1.51 19.13
N SER A 92 -9.56 -1.62 20.40
CA SER A 92 -8.88 -0.98 21.52
C SER A 92 -7.45 -1.47 21.76
N ASN A 93 -7.02 -2.55 21.12
CA ASN A 93 -5.69 -3.15 21.25
C ASN A 93 -4.77 -2.80 20.07
N GLY A 94 -5.19 -1.89 19.19
CA GLY A 94 -4.41 -1.46 18.02
C GLY A 94 -4.77 -2.20 16.73
N GLY A 95 -5.78 -3.07 16.76
CA GLY A 95 -6.31 -3.77 15.61
C GLY A 95 -5.50 -4.99 15.16
N GLU A 96 -6.14 -5.82 14.35
CA GLU A 96 -5.54 -6.98 13.69
C GLU A 96 -5.79 -6.88 12.17
N SER A 97 -4.80 -7.31 11.38
CA SER A 97 -4.92 -7.39 9.93
C SER A 97 -4.85 -8.83 9.45
N ALA A 98 -5.66 -9.17 8.46
CA ALA A 98 -5.63 -10.45 7.78
C ALA A 98 -5.30 -10.26 6.30
N MET A 99 -4.47 -11.17 5.77
CA MET A 99 -4.23 -11.26 4.32
C MET A 99 -5.49 -11.80 3.64
N LEU A 100 -6.00 -11.06 2.67
CA LEU A 100 -7.21 -11.40 1.93
C LEU A 100 -6.90 -11.98 0.55
N LEU A 101 -5.82 -11.50 -0.07
CA LEU A 101 -5.44 -11.90 -1.41
C LEU A 101 -3.92 -11.80 -1.58
N ASP A 102 -3.32 -12.75 -2.31
CA ASP A 102 -1.93 -12.74 -2.73
C ASP A 102 -1.90 -12.80 -4.26
N LEU A 103 -1.32 -11.77 -4.89
CA LEU A 103 -1.35 -11.56 -6.34
C LEU A 103 0.07 -11.50 -6.91
N PRO A 104 0.40 -12.31 -7.93
CA PRO A 104 1.72 -12.27 -8.56
C PRO A 104 1.88 -11.00 -9.40
N VAL A 105 3.01 -10.31 -9.23
CA VAL A 105 3.43 -9.17 -10.08
C VAL A 105 4.83 -9.43 -10.62
N GLY A 106 5.23 -8.69 -11.64
CA GLY A 106 6.56 -8.83 -12.23
C GLY A 106 6.83 -7.82 -13.34
N PRO A 107 7.95 -7.96 -14.06
CA PRO A 107 8.37 -6.99 -15.07
C PRO A 107 7.36 -6.87 -16.22
N GLU A 108 6.73 -7.99 -16.56
CA GLU A 108 5.70 -8.13 -17.60
C GLU A 108 4.28 -7.80 -17.10
N VAL A 109 4.02 -7.97 -15.81
CA VAL A 109 2.70 -7.76 -15.19
C VAL A 109 2.85 -6.84 -13.99
N ARG A 110 2.72 -5.53 -14.24
CA ARG A 110 2.89 -4.48 -13.22
C ARG A 110 1.58 -4.00 -12.62
N ILE A 111 0.46 -4.32 -13.26
CA ILE A 111 -0.88 -4.02 -12.79
C ILE A 111 -1.58 -5.34 -12.53
N VAL A 112 -2.11 -5.49 -11.32
CA VAL A 112 -2.94 -6.62 -10.93
C VAL A 112 -4.22 -6.14 -10.31
N GLU A 113 -5.27 -6.95 -10.46
CA GLU A 113 -6.61 -6.66 -9.98
C GLU A 113 -7.15 -7.87 -9.24
N GLY A 114 -8.03 -7.63 -8.28
CA GLY A 114 -8.68 -8.66 -7.48
C GLY A 114 -9.95 -8.16 -6.82
N ALA A 115 -10.77 -9.08 -6.33
CA ALA A 115 -11.92 -8.77 -5.49
C ALA A 115 -11.59 -9.21 -4.06
N VAL A 116 -11.93 -8.37 -3.08
CA VAL A 116 -11.79 -8.70 -1.65
C VAL A 116 -13.11 -8.49 -0.93
N GLU A 117 -13.33 -9.29 0.10
CA GLU A 117 -14.52 -9.16 0.94
C GLU A 117 -14.55 -7.79 1.64
N ASN A 118 -15.74 -7.21 1.71
CA ASN A 118 -16.00 -6.09 2.59
C ASN A 118 -16.12 -6.57 4.05
N GLY A 119 -15.98 -5.68 5.02
CA GLY A 119 -16.14 -5.99 6.44
C GLY A 119 -14.93 -5.64 7.31
N TYR A 120 -13.93 -4.98 6.74
CA TYR A 120 -12.79 -4.41 7.45
C TYR A 120 -12.95 -2.89 7.59
N ASP A 121 -12.18 -2.26 8.47
CA ASP A 121 -12.21 -0.82 8.71
C ASP A 121 -11.25 -0.08 7.77
N PHE A 122 -10.21 -0.77 7.33
CA PHE A 122 -9.29 -0.28 6.32
C PHE A 122 -8.64 -1.42 5.54
N TYR A 123 -8.11 -1.07 4.37
CA TYR A 123 -7.38 -1.97 3.49
C TYR A 123 -6.04 -1.37 3.11
N TYR A 124 -5.00 -2.18 2.99
CA TYR A 124 -3.69 -1.74 2.50
C TYR A 124 -2.99 -2.86 1.73
N VAL A 125 -1.92 -2.49 1.02
CA VAL A 125 -1.12 -3.42 0.22
C VAL A 125 0.27 -3.56 0.82
N ALA A 126 0.75 -4.81 0.90
CA ALA A 126 2.15 -5.13 1.19
C ALA A 126 2.81 -5.71 -0.06
N ALA A 127 3.95 -5.15 -0.48
CA ALA A 127 4.67 -5.57 -1.68
C ALA A 127 5.95 -6.33 -1.31
N TYR A 128 6.22 -7.43 -2.01
CA TYR A 128 7.34 -8.33 -1.72
C TYR A 128 8.23 -8.54 -2.94
N ARG A 129 9.50 -8.81 -2.66
CA ARG A 129 10.46 -9.31 -3.66
C ARG A 129 10.49 -10.84 -3.62
N GLU A 130 11.01 -11.43 -4.69
CA GLU A 130 11.20 -12.87 -4.77
C GLU A 130 12.06 -13.38 -3.59
N GLY A 131 11.60 -14.44 -2.94
CA GLY A 131 12.27 -15.04 -1.78
C GLY A 131 12.28 -14.19 -0.50
N ALA A 132 11.63 -13.02 -0.46
CA ALA A 132 11.59 -12.19 0.73
C ALA A 132 10.43 -12.59 1.66
N GLU A 133 10.76 -12.96 2.90
CA GLU A 133 9.76 -13.21 3.96
C GLU A 133 9.11 -11.93 4.49
N THR A 134 9.79 -10.78 4.33
CA THR A 134 9.31 -9.49 4.81
C THR A 134 8.99 -8.56 3.64
N ALA A 135 7.86 -7.87 3.76
CA ALA A 135 7.43 -6.89 2.78
C ALA A 135 8.47 -5.77 2.65
N ARG A 136 8.62 -5.28 1.42
CA ARG A 136 9.54 -4.21 1.06
C ARG A 136 8.85 -2.87 0.98
N ALA A 137 7.54 -2.86 0.76
CA ALA A 137 6.73 -1.67 0.86
C ALA A 137 5.34 -1.95 1.44
N PHE A 138 4.75 -0.92 2.05
CA PHE A 138 3.39 -0.89 2.57
C PHE A 138 2.68 0.38 2.10
N SER A 139 1.53 0.26 1.43
CA SER A 139 0.73 1.42 1.03
C SER A 139 0.16 2.14 2.26
N ALA A 140 -0.17 3.42 2.12
CA ALA A 140 -1.14 4.02 3.03
C ALA A 140 -2.47 3.23 2.96
N PRO A 141 -3.22 3.15 4.07
CA PRO A 141 -4.52 2.50 4.07
C PRO A 141 -5.55 3.29 3.27
N ILE A 142 -6.56 2.59 2.79
CA ILE A 142 -7.85 3.16 2.40
C ILE A 142 -8.83 2.80 3.52
N TRP A 143 -9.42 3.82 4.16
CA TRP A 143 -10.39 3.63 5.23
C TRP A 143 -11.81 3.47 4.67
N MET A 144 -12.61 2.62 5.30
CA MET A 144 -13.96 2.31 4.82
C MET A 144 -15.00 3.34 5.26
N ASP A 145 -14.76 4.05 6.35
CA ASP A 145 -15.63 5.10 6.86
C ASP A 145 -14.79 6.26 7.43
N ASN A 146 -15.36 7.46 7.44
CA ASN A 146 -14.74 8.72 7.86
C ASN A 146 -15.34 9.25 9.19
N GLU A 147 -15.88 8.36 10.03
CA GLU A 147 -16.49 8.74 11.32
C GLU A 147 -15.47 9.22 12.36
#